data_AF-A0A4Y2QZS0-F1
#
_entry.id   AF-A0A4Y2QZS0-F1
#
_cell.length_a   1.000
_cell.length_b   1.000
_cell.length_c   1.000
_cell.angle_alpha   90.00
_cell.angle_beta   90.00
_cell.angle_gamma   90.00
#
_symmetry.space_group_name_H-M   'P 1'
#
loop_
_entity.id
_entity.type
_entity.pdbx_description
1 polymer ?
#
loop_
_entity_poly.entity_id
_entity_poly.type
_entity_poly.pdbx_seq_one_letter_code
_entity_poly.pdbx_strand_id
1 'polypeptide(L)'
;MLKLFGEDSYVLGRLVYTLGVVMHASTNIPICQNMGQALLHFLADVRNHSDMFVREACIFAMAAVFTSVPGYLLFSDDMTSLVLESKEWLQRYAFSL
;
A
#
# COMPACT_ATOMS: atom_id res chain seq x y z
N MET A 1 -6.42 -8.29 -22.72
CA MET A 1 -5.51 -7.41 -21.95
C MET A 1 -6.35 -6.79 -20.85
N LEU A 2 -5.92 -6.84 -19.59
CA LEU A 2 -6.70 -6.30 -18.46
C LEU A 2 -6.70 -4.77 -18.48
N LYS A 3 -7.87 -4.14 -18.30
CA LYS A 3 -8.06 -2.70 -18.19
C LYS A 3 -8.21 -2.30 -16.72
N LEU A 4 -7.12 -2.40 -15.98
CA LEU A 4 -7.12 -2.19 -14.51
C LEU A 4 -7.48 -0.77 -14.09
N PHE A 5 -7.26 0.23 -14.94
CA PHE A 5 -7.69 1.63 -14.75
C PHE A 5 -9.08 1.93 -15.36
N GLY A 6 -9.83 0.87 -15.70
CA GLY A 6 -11.14 0.94 -16.32
C GLY A 6 -12.04 -0.17 -15.79
N GLU A 7 -12.59 -1.00 -16.68
CA GLU A 7 -13.58 -2.02 -16.34
C GLU A 7 -13.08 -3.16 -15.44
N ASP A 8 -11.76 -3.37 -15.32
CA ASP A 8 -11.17 -4.44 -14.48
C ASP A 8 -10.64 -3.92 -13.13
N SER A 9 -11.07 -2.73 -12.69
CA SER A 9 -10.66 -2.10 -11.41
C SER A 9 -10.89 -3.01 -10.20
N TYR A 10 -11.96 -3.80 -10.20
CA TYR A 10 -12.28 -4.73 -9.12
C TYR A 10 -11.20 -5.79 -8.93
N VAL A 11 -10.63 -6.31 -10.02
CA VAL A 11 -9.54 -7.30 -9.98
C VAL A 11 -8.30 -6.67 -9.34
N LEU A 12 -7.98 -5.43 -9.71
CA LEU A 12 -6.88 -4.67 -9.10
C LEU A 12 -7.12 -4.48 -7.59
N GLY A 13 -8.32 -4.07 -7.17
CA GLY A 13 -8.63 -3.89 -5.75
C GLY A 13 -8.48 -5.19 -4.95
N ARG A 14 -8.95 -6.33 -5.48
CA ARG A 14 -8.78 -7.65 -4.86
C ARG A 14 -7.31 -8.06 -4.77
N LEU A 15 -6.51 -7.77 -5.79
CA LEU A 15 -5.07 -8.00 -5.77
C LEU A 15 -4.41 -7.18 -4.65
N VAL A 16 -4.69 -5.88 -4.58
CA VAL A 16 -4.15 -4.96 -3.57
C VAL A 16 -4.49 -5.44 -2.15
N TYR A 17 -5.75 -5.82 -1.89
CA TYR A 17 -6.15 -6.41 -0.61
C TYR A 17 -5.35 -7.67 -0.26
N THR A 18 -5.20 -8.57 -1.24
CA THR A 18 -4.46 -9.82 -1.05
C THR A 18 -3.00 -9.55 -0.72
N LEU A 19 -2.37 -8.59 -1.40
CA LEU A 19 -1.01 -8.15 -1.09
C LEU A 19 -0.91 -7.55 0.32
N GLY A 20 -1.91 -6.79 0.76
CA GLY A 20 -2.00 -6.33 2.15
C GLY A 20 -2.06 -7.48 3.16
N VAL A 21 -2.84 -8.53 2.89
CA VAL A 21 -2.89 -9.73 3.74
C VAL A 21 -1.54 -10.45 3.77
N VAL A 22 -0.89 -10.61 2.61
CA VAL A 22 0.45 -11.22 2.51
C VAL A 22 1.49 -10.39 3.26
N MET A 23 1.43 -9.06 3.17
CA MET A 23 2.28 -8.15 3.93
C MET A 23 2.06 -8.31 5.43
N HIS A 24 0.80 -8.43 5.87
CA HIS A 24 0.54 -8.66 7.29
C HIS A 24 1.07 -10.01 7.78
N ALA A 25 0.91 -11.06 6.97
CA ALA A 25 1.43 -12.38 7.27
C ALA A 25 2.96 -12.46 7.27
N SER A 26 3.66 -11.51 6.64
CA SER A 26 5.13 -11.47 6.62
C SER A 26 5.75 -10.88 7.88
N THR A 27 4.94 -10.52 8.88
CA THR A 27 5.44 -10.03 10.18
C THR A 27 6.48 -11.00 10.76
N ASN A 28 7.62 -10.45 11.22
CA ASN A 28 8.77 -11.15 11.80
C ASN A 28 9.70 -11.92 10.83
N ILE A 29 9.51 -11.85 9.51
CA ILE A 29 10.48 -12.45 8.57
C ILE A 29 11.57 -11.43 8.17
N PRO A 30 12.81 -11.87 7.87
CA PRO A 30 13.91 -10.96 7.56
C PRO A 30 13.67 -10.02 6.38
N ILE A 31 12.84 -10.45 5.42
CA ILE A 31 12.54 -9.68 4.19
C ILE A 31 11.34 -8.73 4.34
N CYS A 32 10.74 -8.61 5.54
CA CYS A 32 9.55 -7.80 5.79
C CYS A 32 9.73 -6.34 5.34
N GLN A 33 10.90 -5.73 5.59
CA GLN A 33 11.20 -4.37 5.13
C GLN A 33 11.13 -4.24 3.60
N ASN A 34 11.80 -5.15 2.88
CA ASN A 34 11.82 -5.13 1.41
C ASN A 34 10.43 -5.34 0.81
N MET A 35 9.62 -6.21 1.43
CA MET A 35 8.22 -6.40 1.04
C MET A 35 7.39 -5.13 1.25
N GLY A 36 7.57 -4.46 2.39
CA GLY A 36 6.91 -3.18 2.69
C GLY A 36 7.31 -2.09 1.70
N GLN A 37 8.59 -1.97 1.39
CA GLN A 37 9.12 -1.01 0.41
C GLN A 37 8.51 -1.24 -0.98
N ALA A 38 8.56 -2.48 -1.46
CA ALA A 38 8.01 -2.85 -2.76
C ALA A 38 6.50 -2.59 -2.83
N LEU A 39 5.77 -2.90 -1.76
CA LEU A 39 4.34 -2.65 -1.69
C LEU A 39 4.05 -1.14 -1.70
N LEU A 40 4.76 -0.31 -0.91
CA LEU A 40 4.54 1.14 -0.93
C LEU A 40 4.85 1.77 -2.30
N HIS A 41 5.90 1.31 -3.00
CA HIS A 41 6.17 1.73 -4.37
C HIS A 41 5.02 1.38 -5.31
N PHE A 42 4.55 0.14 -5.28
CA PHE A 42 3.40 -0.27 -6.09
C PHE A 42 2.14 0.55 -5.76
N LEU A 43 1.88 0.80 -4.48
CA LEU A 43 0.74 1.61 -4.03
C LEU A 43 0.84 3.06 -4.48
N ALA A 44 2.04 3.62 -4.65
CA ALA A 44 2.21 4.99 -5.15
C ALA A 44 1.60 5.17 -6.55
N ASP A 45 1.66 4.14 -7.40
CA ASP A 45 1.13 4.14 -8.76
C ASP A 45 -0.40 3.94 -8.83
N VAL A 46 -0.98 3.29 -7.80
CA VAL A 46 -2.42 2.91 -7.81
C VAL A 46 -3.28 3.70 -6.81
N ARG A 47 -2.71 4.35 -5.80
CA ARG A 47 -3.47 5.04 -4.74
C ARG A 47 -4.39 6.16 -5.26
N ASN A 48 -4.10 6.75 -6.42
CA ASN A 48 -4.92 7.79 -7.04
C ASN A 48 -5.99 7.25 -8.02
N HIS A 49 -6.31 5.96 -7.94
CA HIS A 49 -7.31 5.35 -8.81
C HIS A 49 -8.70 5.99 -8.66
N SER A 50 -9.45 6.10 -9.77
CA SER A 50 -10.79 6.72 -9.81
C SER A 50 -11.85 5.90 -9.08
N ASP A 51 -11.73 4.58 -9.10
CA ASP A 51 -12.56 3.64 -8.34
C ASP A 51 -12.26 3.68 -6.83
N MET A 52 -13.31 3.86 -6.03
CA MET A 52 -13.24 3.91 -4.57
C MET A 52 -12.73 2.60 -3.96
N PHE A 53 -13.16 1.45 -4.49
CA PHE A 53 -12.76 0.14 -3.96
C PHE A 53 -11.25 -0.08 -4.03
N VAL A 54 -10.62 0.40 -5.11
CA VAL A 54 -9.15 0.34 -5.25
C VAL A 54 -8.47 1.24 -4.22
N ARG A 55 -9.00 2.44 -3.95
CA ARG A 55 -8.43 3.35 -2.95
C ARG A 55 -8.56 2.80 -1.53
N GLU A 56 -9.70 2.20 -1.18
CA GLU A 56 -9.88 1.51 0.10
C GLU A 56 -8.90 0.36 0.28
N ALA A 57 -8.68 -0.44 -0.78
CA ALA A 57 -7.69 -1.50 -0.78
C ALA A 57 -6.27 -0.95 -0.54
N CYS A 58 -5.92 0.17 -1.16
CA CYS A 58 -4.62 0.82 -0.97
C CYS A 58 -4.40 1.25 0.48
N ILE A 59 -5.43 1.80 1.14
CA ILE A 59 -5.35 2.22 2.54
C ILE A 59 -5.17 1.03 3.46
N PHE A 60 -5.92 -0.04 3.22
CA PHE A 60 -5.72 -1.29 3.95
C PHE A 60 -4.28 -1.82 3.78
N ALA A 61 -3.76 -1.84 2.55
CA ALA A 61 -2.42 -2.30 2.27
C ALA A 61 -1.33 -1.41 2.92
N MET A 62 -1.50 -0.08 2.93
CA MET A 62 -0.62 0.84 3.66
C MET A 62 -0.65 0.57 5.16
N ALA A 63 -1.82 0.37 5.75
CA ALA A 63 -1.97 0.01 7.16
C ALA A 63 -1.28 -1.32 7.48
N ALA A 64 -1.37 -2.31 6.58
CA ALA A 64 -0.66 -3.58 6.73
C ALA A 64 0.87 -3.39 6.73
N VAL A 65 1.42 -2.52 5.89
CA VAL A 65 2.86 -2.18 5.93
C VAL A 65 3.23 -1.54 7.27
N PHE A 66 2.51 -0.49 7.69
CA PHE A 66 2.87 0.28 8.89
C PHE A 66 2.70 -0.50 10.21
N THR A 67 1.87 -1.53 10.21
CA THR A 67 1.67 -2.41 11.38
C THR A 67 2.60 -3.61 11.40
N SER A 68 3.17 -4.01 10.25
CA SER A 68 3.97 -5.24 10.13
C SER A 68 5.48 -4.97 10.06
N VAL A 69 5.89 -3.84 9.48
CA VAL A 69 7.30 -3.43 9.44
C VAL A 69 7.69 -2.77 10.76
N PRO A 70 8.76 -3.21 11.43
CA PRO A 70 9.24 -2.56 12.65
C PRO A 70 9.50 -1.06 12.45
N GLY A 71 9.07 -0.24 13.42
CA GLY A 71 9.10 1.22 13.29
C GLY A 71 10.48 1.80 12.97
N TYR A 72 11.56 1.25 13.54
CA TYR A 72 12.92 1.71 13.24
C TYR A 72 13.34 1.47 11.78
N LEU A 73 12.75 0.46 11.11
CA LEU A 73 12.97 0.21 9.68
C LEU A 73 12.10 1.10 8.79
N LEU A 74 10.92 1.51 9.25
CA LEU A 74 10.07 2.49 8.55
C LEU A 74 10.76 3.85 8.41
N PHE A 75 11.61 4.22 9.36
CA PHE A 75 12.40 5.47 9.35
C PHE A 75 13.86 5.26 8.91
N SER A 76 14.16 4.15 8.23
CA SER A 76 15.44 3.97 7.54
C SER A 76 15.52 4.86 6.30
N ASP A 77 16.73 5.13 5.81
CA ASP A 77 16.96 5.96 4.61
C ASP A 77 16.19 5.44 3.38
N ASP A 78 16.04 4.12 3.27
CA ASP A 78 15.38 3.44 2.15
C ASP A 78 13.84 3.54 2.18
N MET A 79 13.24 3.75 3.35
CA MET A 79 11.79 3.73 3.57
C MET A 79 11.18 5.10 3.85
N THR A 80 11.95 6.02 4.43
CA THR A 80 11.42 7.26 5.00
C THR A 80 10.65 8.10 3.98
N SER A 81 11.14 8.23 2.75
CA SER A 81 10.46 8.98 1.68
C SER A 81 9.08 8.39 1.37
N LEU A 82 8.99 7.08 1.18
CA LEU A 82 7.75 6.37 0.89
C LEU A 82 6.72 6.49 2.02
N VAL A 83 7.20 6.43 3.27
CA VAL A 83 6.34 6.59 4.45
C VAL A 83 5.80 8.02 4.52
N LEU A 84 6.63 9.03 4.29
CA LEU A 84 6.21 10.43 4.30
C LEU A 84 5.23 10.74 3.16
N GLU A 85 5.51 10.29 1.94
CA GLU A 85 4.60 10.44 0.81
C GLU A 85 3.26 9.73 1.05
N SER A 86 3.28 8.55 1.66
CA SER A 86 2.05 7.83 2.02
C SER A 86 1.25 8.56 3.08
N LYS A 87 1.92 9.12 4.09
CA LYS A 87 1.29 9.96 5.11
C LYS A 87 0.65 11.21 4.50
N GLU A 88 1.37 11.93 3.64
CA GLU A 88 0.84 13.13 2.97
C GLU A 88 -0.40 12.80 2.13
N TRP A 89 -0.34 11.69 1.39
CA TRP A 89 -1.48 11.22 0.61
C TRP A 89 -2.69 10.88 1.49
N LEU A 90 -2.48 10.14 2.59
CA LEU A 90 -3.55 9.80 3.54
C LEU A 90 -4.18 11.06 4.15
N GLN A 91 -3.38 12.04 4.55
CA GLN A 91 -3.88 13.30 5.12
C GLN A 91 -4.74 14.10 4.14
N ARG A 92 -4.40 14.04 2.84
CA ARG A 92 -5.10 14.79 1.81
C ARG A 92 -6.35 14.09 1.29
N TYR A 93 -6.32 12.77 1.16
CA TYR A 93 -7.33 12.03 0.38
C TYR A 93 -8.08 10.94 1.16
N ALA A 94 -7.61 10.50 2.33
CA ALA A 94 -8.32 9.46 3.09
C ALA A 94 -9.69 9.93 3.62
N PHE A 95 -9.87 11.23 3.82
CA PHE A 95 -11.14 11.82 4.24
C PHE A 95 -12.10 12.10 3.07
N SER A 96 -11.67 11.89 1.83
CA SER A 96 -12.47 12.09 0.62
C SER A 96 -12.98 10.77 0.00
N LEU A 97 -12.91 9.67 0.75
CA LEU A 97 -13.51 8.39 0.40
C LEU A 97 -15.01 8.40 0.62
#